data_AF-A0A2G9HB76-F1
#
_entry.id   AF-A0A2G9HB76-F1
#
_cell.length_a   1.000
_cell.length_b   1.000
_cell.length_c   1.000
_cell.angle_alpha   90.00
_cell.angle_beta   90.00
_cell.angle_gamma   90.00
#
_symmetry.space_group_name_H-M   'P 1'
#
loop_
_entity.id
_entity.type
_entity.pdbx_description
1 polymer ?
#
loop_
_entity_poly.entity_id
_entity_poly.type
_entity_poly.pdbx_seq_one_letter_code
_entity_poly.pdbx_strand_id
1 'polypeptide(L)'
;MAEAIKSTPINERISRESPQLVSVLKEMKEGLDTVRNKILALTDKVKANNFPTSDGISYLEAKHLLLLNYCQSLVYFLLRKAKGLSIQGHPVVRSLVEIRLFLEKLLRFRQVIVAM
;
A
#
# COMPACT_ATOMS: atom_id res chain seq x y z
N MET A 1 -10.98 -27.36 -38.22
CA MET A 1 -11.94 -26.48 -37.51
C MET A 1 -11.10 -25.49 -36.72
N ALA A 2 -10.94 -24.29 -37.25
CA ALA A 2 -10.00 -23.27 -36.76
C ALA A 2 -10.77 -22.28 -35.90
N GLU A 3 -10.45 -22.19 -34.61
CA GLU A 3 -11.00 -21.16 -33.74
C GLU A 3 -9.97 -20.06 -33.51
N ALA A 4 -10.39 -18.86 -33.89
CA ALA A 4 -9.54 -17.71 -34.14
C ALA A 4 -9.06 -17.09 -32.84
N ILE A 5 -7.73 -17.06 -32.65
CA ILE A 5 -7.06 -16.10 -31.78
C ILE A 5 -7.16 -14.74 -32.48
N LYS A 6 -8.31 -14.06 -32.35
CA LYS A 6 -8.41 -12.63 -32.69
C LYS A 6 -7.65 -11.86 -31.61
N SER A 7 -6.35 -11.66 -31.85
CA SER A 7 -5.55 -10.68 -31.13
C SER A 7 -6.19 -9.30 -31.36
N THR A 8 -6.95 -8.82 -30.38
CA THR A 8 -7.44 -7.44 -30.38
C THR A 8 -6.23 -6.51 -30.55
N PRO A 9 -6.23 -5.59 -31.52
CA PRO A 9 -5.11 -4.70 -31.74
C PRO A 9 -4.85 -3.91 -30.44
N ILE A 10 -3.58 -3.86 -30.03
CA ILE A 10 -3.13 -3.27 -28.76
C ILE A 10 -3.69 -1.84 -28.57
N ASN A 11 -3.89 -1.12 -29.68
CA ASN A 11 -4.44 0.24 -29.73
C ASN A 11 -5.91 0.35 -29.23
N GLU A 12 -6.76 -0.65 -29.49
CA GLU A 12 -8.13 -0.67 -28.96
C GLU A 12 -8.16 -0.99 -27.47
N ARG A 13 -7.26 -1.87 -26.99
CA ARG A 13 -7.10 -2.14 -25.55
C ARG A 13 -6.61 -0.92 -24.80
N ILE A 14 -5.60 -0.22 -25.32
CA ILE A 14 -5.11 1.03 -24.74
C ILE A 14 -6.24 2.07 -24.68
N SER A 15 -7.03 2.21 -25.74
CA SER A 15 -8.14 3.18 -25.76
C SER A 15 -9.26 2.86 -24.76
N ARG A 16 -9.51 1.58 -24.46
CA ARG A 16 -10.53 1.13 -23.49
C ARG A 16 -10.02 1.11 -22.05
N GLU A 17 -8.81 0.63 -21.81
CA GLU A 17 -8.23 0.43 -20.47
C GLU A 17 -7.60 1.72 -19.92
N SER A 18 -7.21 2.67 -20.79
CA SER A 18 -6.66 3.98 -20.41
C SER A 18 -7.54 4.75 -19.42
N PRO A 19 -8.85 5.02 -19.69
CA PRO A 19 -9.67 5.79 -18.76
C PRO A 19 -9.92 5.06 -17.44
N GLN A 20 -9.98 3.73 -17.45
CA GLN A 20 -10.13 2.91 -16.23
C GLN A 20 -8.85 2.90 -15.38
N LEU A 21 -7.68 2.88 -16.02
CA LEU A 21 -6.41 2.98 -15.31
C LEU A 21 -6.25 4.36 -14.65
N VAL A 22 -6.65 5.43 -15.36
CA VAL A 22 -6.63 6.79 -14.83
C VAL A 22 -7.55 6.94 -13.62
N SER A 23 -8.75 6.34 -13.63
CA SER A 23 -9.65 6.40 -12.48
C SER A 23 -9.08 5.68 -11.25
N VAL A 24 -8.54 4.47 -11.43
CA VAL A 24 -7.94 3.69 -10.33
C VAL A 24 -6.70 4.39 -9.75
N LEU A 25 -5.87 5.01 -10.59
CA LEU A 25 -4.71 5.78 -10.12
C LEU A 25 -5.14 7.04 -9.34
N LYS A 26 -6.26 7.67 -9.73
CA LYS A 26 -6.83 8.81 -9.02
C LYS A 26 -7.35 8.39 -7.64
N GLU A 27 -8.12 7.31 -7.56
CA GLU A 27 -8.61 6.75 -6.29
C GLU A 27 -7.45 6.38 -5.36
N MET A 28 -6.39 5.81 -5.92
CA MET A 28 -5.19 5.49 -5.15
C MET A 28 -4.47 6.75 -4.63
N LYS A 29 -4.37 7.79 -5.46
CA LYS A 29 -3.82 9.09 -5.01
C LYS A 29 -4.64 9.65 -3.85
N GLU A 30 -5.96 9.64 -3.96
CA GLU A 30 -6.88 10.11 -2.90
C GLU A 30 -6.73 9.27 -1.62
N GLY A 31 -6.57 7.94 -1.74
CA GLY A 31 -6.26 7.05 -0.63
C GLY A 31 -4.92 7.38 0.03
N LEU A 32 -3.88 7.66 -0.76
CA LEU A 32 -2.57 8.07 -0.26
C LEU A 32 -2.61 9.43 0.42
N ASP A 33 -3.32 10.41 -0.12
CA ASP A 33 -3.51 11.73 0.51
C ASP A 33 -4.28 11.60 1.82
N THR A 34 -5.29 10.72 1.89
CA THR A 34 -6.01 10.43 3.14
C THR A 34 -5.09 9.81 4.19
N VAL A 35 -4.27 8.83 3.79
CA VAL A 35 -3.27 8.21 4.68
C VAL A 35 -2.25 9.26 5.12
N ARG A 36 -1.75 10.10 4.21
CA ARG A 36 -0.82 11.19 4.51
C ARG A 36 -1.40 12.18 5.53
N ASN A 37 -2.65 12.58 5.37
CA ASN A 37 -3.32 13.51 6.29
C ASN A 37 -3.48 12.88 7.68
N LYS A 38 -3.85 11.59 7.75
CA LYS A 38 -3.89 10.85 9.02
C LYS A 38 -2.50 10.73 9.65
N ILE A 39 -1.47 10.52 8.83
CA ILE A 39 -0.07 10.47 9.26
C ILE A 39 0.36 11.80 9.87
N LEU A 40 0.10 12.93 9.20
CA LEU A 40 0.42 14.27 9.70
C LEU A 40 -0.28 14.53 11.04
N ALA A 41 -1.59 14.25 11.13
CA ALA A 41 -2.35 14.41 12.36
C ALA A 41 -1.84 13.52 13.52
N LEU A 42 -1.31 12.33 13.24
CA LEU A 42 -0.69 11.47 14.24
C LEU A 42 0.69 11.98 14.66
N THR A 43 1.50 12.43 13.70
CA THR A 43 2.82 13.02 13.97
C THR A 43 2.72 14.27 14.83
N ASP A 44 1.73 15.13 14.59
CA ASP A 44 1.51 16.32 15.40
C ASP A 44 1.11 15.96 16.84
N LYS A 45 0.33 14.89 17.03
CA LYS A 45 -0.03 14.36 18.36
C LYS A 45 1.15 13.74 19.11
N VAL A 46 2.10 13.13 18.39
CA VAL A 46 3.35 12.61 18.95
C VAL A 46 4.27 13.76 19.35
N LYS A 47 4.43 14.77 18.49
CA LYS A 47 5.23 15.98 18.76
C LYS A 47 4.69 16.81 19.93
N ALA A 48 3.39 16.79 20.16
CA ALA A 48 2.74 17.40 21.32
C ALA A 48 3.01 16.66 22.65
N ASN A 49 3.97 15.72 22.70
CA ASN A 49 4.39 14.96 23.89
C ASN A 49 3.28 14.08 24.52
N ASN A 50 2.25 13.72 23.77
CA ASN A 50 1.12 12.95 24.30
C ASN A 50 1.36 11.42 24.33
N PHE A 51 2.58 10.97 24.01
CA PHE A 51 3.00 9.57 24.06
C PHE A 51 4.44 9.49 24.62
N PRO A 52 4.64 9.10 25.89
CA PRO A 52 5.97 8.96 26.45
C PRO A 52 6.69 7.78 25.75
N THR A 53 7.69 8.08 24.92
CA THR A 53 8.52 7.11 24.19
C THR A 53 9.86 6.86 24.89
N SER A 54 9.86 6.79 26.23
CA SER A 54 11.10 6.61 27.00
C SER A 54 11.72 5.21 26.86
N ASP A 55 10.95 4.20 26.43
CA ASP A 55 11.37 2.78 26.42
C ASP A 55 11.26 2.09 25.04
N GLY A 56 11.06 2.83 23.94
CA GLY A 56 11.07 2.27 22.57
C GLY A 56 10.05 2.89 21.61
N ILE A 57 9.95 2.32 20.41
CA ILE A 57 8.96 2.71 19.40
C ILE A 57 7.55 2.44 19.95
N SER A 58 6.72 3.47 20.07
CA SER A 58 5.32 3.29 20.51
C SER A 58 4.56 2.38 19.54
N TYR A 59 3.62 1.57 20.02
CA TYR A 59 2.75 0.75 19.18
C TYR A 59 2.11 1.56 18.03
N LEU A 60 1.74 2.81 18.32
CA LEU A 60 1.15 3.71 17.33
C LEU A 60 2.15 4.11 16.24
N GLU A 61 3.40 4.32 16.61
CA GLU A 61 4.51 4.68 15.72
C GLU A 61 4.97 3.48 14.88
N ALA A 62 5.06 2.29 15.47
CA ALA A 62 5.34 1.06 14.75
C ALA A 62 4.27 0.76 13.70
N LYS A 63 2.98 0.89 14.07
CA LYS A 63 1.85 0.74 13.15
C LYS A 63 1.93 1.75 12.01
N HIS A 64 2.31 2.99 12.31
CA HIS A 64 2.43 4.06 11.33
C HIS A 64 3.54 3.78 10.30
N LEU A 65 4.75 3.46 10.76
CA LEU A 65 5.89 3.15 9.91
C LEU A 65 5.60 1.94 8.99
N LEU A 66 4.92 0.92 9.53
CA LEU A 66 4.49 -0.24 8.75
C LEU A 66 3.49 0.13 7.63
N LEU A 67 2.50 0.98 7.94
CA LEU A 67 1.50 1.40 6.97
C LEU A 67 2.12 2.25 5.86
N LEU A 68 3.05 3.14 6.22
CA LEU A 68 3.80 3.96 5.28
C LEU A 68 4.63 3.08 4.33
N ASN A 69 5.36 2.10 4.87
CA ASN A 69 6.16 1.16 4.08
C ASN A 69 5.28 0.29 3.14
N TYR A 70 4.08 -0.10 3.59
CA TYR A 70 3.10 -0.80 2.76
C TYR A 70 2.66 0.06 1.57
N CYS A 71 2.30 1.33 1.82
CA CYS A 71 1.90 2.28 0.78
C CYS A 71 3.03 2.51 -0.23
N GLN A 72 4.27 2.70 0.23
CA GLN A 72 5.44 2.87 -0.65
C GLN A 72 5.69 1.64 -1.53
N SER A 73 5.65 0.45 -0.95
CA SER A 73 5.82 -0.81 -1.69
C SER A 73 4.71 -1.03 -2.72
N LEU A 74 3.48 -0.64 -2.40
CA LEU A 74 2.33 -0.75 -3.30
C LEU A 74 2.44 0.23 -4.48
N VAL A 75 2.80 1.48 -4.22
CA VAL A 75 3.06 2.50 -5.26
C VAL A 75 4.15 2.00 -6.21
N TYR A 76 5.24 1.45 -5.67
CA TYR A 76 6.32 0.91 -6.46
C TYR A 76 5.87 -0.29 -7.33
N PHE A 77 5.10 -1.21 -6.74
CA PHE A 77 4.54 -2.35 -7.47
C PHE A 77 3.67 -1.91 -8.65
N LEU A 78 2.81 -0.91 -8.43
CA LEU A 78 1.92 -0.39 -9.47
C LEU A 78 2.67 0.39 -10.55
N LEU A 79 3.67 1.18 -10.18
CA LEU A 79 4.53 1.87 -11.14
C LEU A 79 5.31 0.88 -12.02
N ARG A 80 5.78 -0.23 -11.42
CA ARG A 80 6.47 -1.30 -12.14
C ARG A 80 5.52 -2.05 -13.09
N LYS A 81 4.30 -2.38 -12.64
CA LYS A 81 3.20 -2.89 -13.49
C LYS A 81 2.92 -1.95 -14.67
N ALA A 82 2.78 -0.66 -14.41
CA ALA A 82 2.43 0.35 -15.41
C ALA A 82 3.53 0.54 -16.47
N LYS A 83 4.80 0.38 -16.10
CA LYS A 83 5.95 0.37 -17.02
C LYS A 83 6.09 -0.93 -17.83
N GLY A 84 5.21 -1.91 -17.64
CA GLY A 84 5.27 -3.21 -18.31
C GLY A 84 6.45 -4.09 -17.84
N LEU A 85 7.09 -3.74 -16.73
CA LEU A 85 8.22 -4.50 -16.19
C LEU A 85 7.72 -5.77 -15.50
N SER A 86 8.45 -6.87 -15.67
CA SER A 86 8.13 -8.11 -14.96
C SER A 86 8.25 -7.93 -13.44
N ILE A 87 7.33 -8.59 -12.75
CA ILE A 87 7.19 -8.57 -11.29
C ILE A 87 7.53 -9.96 -10.72
N GLN A 88 7.61 -10.96 -11.59
CA GLN A 88 8.00 -12.31 -11.22
C GLN A 88 9.42 -12.28 -10.67
N GLY A 89 9.59 -12.71 -9.41
CA GLY A 89 10.89 -12.69 -8.71
C GLY A 89 11.32 -11.33 -8.14
N HIS A 90 10.51 -10.27 -8.27
CA HIS A 90 10.89 -8.96 -7.72
C HIS A 90 10.65 -8.89 -6.19
N PRO A 91 11.63 -8.41 -5.38
CA PRO A 91 11.52 -8.39 -3.92
C PRO A 91 10.31 -7.60 -3.40
N VAL A 92 9.77 -6.66 -4.19
CA VAL A 92 8.56 -5.87 -3.82
C VAL A 92 7.37 -6.75 -3.44
N VAL A 93 7.17 -7.90 -4.09
CA VAL A 93 6.04 -8.79 -3.78
C VAL A 93 6.26 -9.45 -2.43
N ARG A 94 7.50 -9.89 -2.16
CA ARG A 94 7.90 -10.45 -0.86
C ARG A 94 7.75 -9.40 0.24
N SER A 95 8.26 -8.18 0.03
CA SER A 95 8.13 -7.09 0.99
C SER A 95 6.67 -6.74 1.28
N LEU A 96 5.78 -6.73 0.27
CA LEU A 96 4.34 -6.51 0.50
C LEU A 96 3.70 -7.59 1.38
N VAL A 97 4.07 -8.85 1.18
CA VAL A 97 3.57 -9.98 1.99
C VAL A 97 4.12 -9.90 3.42
N GLU A 98 5.41 -9.62 3.59
CA GLU A 98 6.04 -9.44 4.89
C GLU A 98 5.38 -8.30 5.67
N ILE A 99 5.20 -7.14 5.04
CA ILE A 99 4.55 -5.98 5.69
C ILE A 99 3.10 -6.30 6.09
N ARG A 100 2.35 -7.03 5.25
CA ARG A 100 1.00 -7.52 5.62
C ARG A 100 1.03 -8.44 6.82
N LEU A 101 1.97 -9.38 6.87
CA LEU A 101 2.14 -10.30 8.00
C LEU A 101 2.46 -9.53 9.29
N PHE A 102 3.33 -8.53 9.22
CA PHE A 102 3.64 -7.68 10.37
C PHE A 102 2.43 -6.85 10.82
N LEU A 103 1.62 -6.32 9.89
CA LEU A 103 0.39 -5.60 10.21
C LEU A 103 -0.62 -6.51 10.91
N GLU A 104 -0.75 -7.77 10.47
CA GLU A 104 -1.63 -8.77 11.07
C GLU A 104 -1.17 -9.17 12.48
N LYS A 105 0.15 -9.29 12.70
CA LYS A 105 0.71 -9.47 14.04
C LYS A 105 0.35 -8.31 14.96
N LEU A 106 0.51 -7.06 14.51
CA LEU A 106 0.13 -5.87 15.29
C LEU A 106 -1.37 -5.83 15.60
N LEU A 107 -2.22 -6.22 14.65
CA LEU A 107 -3.67 -6.33 14.86
C LEU A 107 -4.01 -7.37 15.93
N ARG A 108 -3.29 -8.51 15.96
CA ARG A 108 -3.42 -9.51 17.03
C ARG A 108 -3.00 -8.96 18.39
N PHE A 109 -1.88 -8.23 18.48
CA PHE A 109 -1.46 -7.59 19.72
C PHE A 109 -2.50 -6.61 20.26
N ARG A 110 -3.20 -5.86 19.39
CA ARG A 110 -4.32 -4.99 19.79
C ARG A 110 -5.44 -5.76 20.49
N GLN A 111 -5.79 -6.95 20.00
CA GLN A 111 -6.88 -7.74 20.57
C GLN A 111 -6.53 -8.25 21.98
N VAL A 112 -5.26 -8.56 22.22
CA VAL A 112 -4.76 -9.01 23.53
C VAL A 112 -4.77 -7.86 24.55
N ILE A 113 -4.35 -6.65 24.15
CA ILE A 113 -4.36 -5.47 25.03
C ILE A 113 -5.79 -5.03 25.40
N VAL A 114 -6.77 -5.19 24.51
CA VAL A 114 -8.18 -4.83 24.79
C VAL A 114 -8.90 -5.91 25.62
N ALA A 115 -8.32 -7.11 25.72
CA ALA A 115 -8.88 -8.22 26.49
C ALA A 115 -8.24 -8.38 27.89
N MET A 116 -7.20 -7.59 28.22
CA MET A 116 -6.65 -7.44 29.57
C MET A 116 -7.20 -6.16 30.20
#